data_AF-A0A844GAG7-F1
#
_entry.id   AF-A0A844GAG7-F1
#
_cell.length_a   1.000
_cell.length_b   1.000
_cell.length_c   1.000
_cell.angle_alpha   90.00
_cell.angle_beta   90.00
_cell.angle_gamma   90.00
#
_symmetry.space_group_name_H-M   'P 1'
#
loop_
_entity.id
_entity.type
_entity.pdbx_description
1 polymer ?
#
loop_
_entity_poly.entity_id
_entity_poly.type
_entity_poly.pdbx_seq_one_letter_code
_entity_poly.pdbx_strand_id
1 'polypeptide(L)'
;MIDATANLASLPETAEELQQRLREVEQQLAELRPLSELTGVLDLVRHMLEHPRDYFRVEAFTLYLNRMGIKLDNPDDAEANALGFEEVILGQTEPIRRAVLPVHIPRTARQELEEQFGEELAGALNISPFGI
;
A
#
# COMPACT_ATOMS: atom_id res chain seq x y z
N MET A 1 4.01 16.65 -18.47
CA MET A 1 5.39 17.17 -18.46
C MET A 1 6.16 16.24 -17.56
N ILE A 2 6.84 15.23 -18.12
CA ILE A 2 7.55 14.20 -17.34
C ILE A 2 8.89 14.81 -16.94
N ASP A 3 9.13 14.93 -15.64
CA ASP A 3 10.39 15.41 -15.08
C ASP A 3 11.52 14.43 -15.42
N ALA A 4 12.39 14.86 -16.34
CA ALA A 4 13.58 14.13 -16.78
C ALA A 4 14.79 14.40 -15.86
N THR A 5 14.62 14.29 -14.55
CA THR A 5 15.66 14.71 -13.58
C THR A 5 16.05 13.68 -12.53
N ALA A 6 15.72 12.40 -12.72
CA ALA A 6 16.11 11.33 -11.80
C ALA A 6 16.96 10.22 -12.44
N ASN A 7 18.01 10.59 -13.19
CA ASN A 7 19.29 9.85 -13.28
C ASN A 7 20.15 10.48 -14.39
N LEU A 8 21.02 11.42 -14.06
CA LEU A 8 22.18 11.76 -14.89
C LEU A 8 23.25 10.67 -14.78
N ALA A 9 22.86 9.40 -14.90
CA ALA A 9 23.80 8.38 -15.33
C ALA A 9 24.16 8.77 -16.77
N SER A 10 25.46 9.01 -17.02
CA SER A 10 25.99 9.55 -18.27
C SER A 10 25.20 9.08 -19.49
N LEU A 11 24.69 10.03 -20.27
CA LEU A 11 24.08 9.72 -21.56
C LEU A 11 25.11 8.93 -22.38
N PRO A 12 24.71 7.83 -23.04
CA PRO A 12 25.64 7.05 -23.84
C PRO A 12 26.28 7.96 -24.89
N GLU A 13 27.61 8.00 -24.91
CA GLU A 13 28.38 8.91 -25.75
C GLU A 13 28.61 8.32 -27.15
N THR A 14 28.38 7.00 -27.29
CA THR A 14 28.54 6.26 -28.54
C THR A 14 27.29 5.47 -28.93
N ALA A 15 27.16 5.17 -30.22
CA ALA A 15 26.05 4.37 -30.75
C ALA A 15 26.05 2.92 -30.22
N GLU A 16 27.23 2.37 -29.91
CA GLU A 16 27.37 1.03 -29.33
C GLU A 16 26.88 0.99 -27.88
N GLU A 17 27.22 1.99 -27.08
CA GLU A 17 26.72 2.14 -25.70
C GLU A 17 25.20 2.32 -25.67
N LEU A 18 24.64 3.07 -26.62
CA LEU A 18 23.19 3.23 -26.75
C LEU A 18 22.52 1.88 -27.07
N GLN A 19 23.07 1.11 -28.01
CA GLN A 19 22.53 -0.22 -28.34
C GLN A 19 22.66 -1.23 -27.20
N GLN A 20 23.71 -1.13 -26.40
CA GLN A 20 23.87 -1.95 -25.21
C GLN A 20 22.83 -1.61 -24.14
N ARG A 21 22.67 -0.31 -23.83
CA ARG A 21 21.64 0.17 -22.90
C ARG A 21 20.23 -0.21 -23.35
N LEU A 22 19.96 -0.15 -24.66
CA LEU A 22 18.67 -0.50 -25.23
C LEU A 22 18.38 -2.00 -25.04
N ARG A 23 19.36 -2.87 -25.28
CA ARG A 23 19.22 -4.32 -25.02
C ARG A 23 19.01 -4.63 -23.54
N GLU A 24 19.70 -3.93 -22.65
CA GLU A 24 19.53 -4.09 -21.19
C GLU A 24 18.12 -3.69 -20.75
N VAL A 25 17.60 -2.57 -21.27
CA VAL A 25 16.23 -2.11 -20.98
C VAL A 25 15.19 -3.04 -21.59
N GLU A 26 15.39 -3.54 -22.81
CA GLU A 26 14.50 -4.52 -23.44
C GLU A 26 14.41 -5.83 -22.63
N GLN A 27 15.53 -6.27 -22.06
CA GLN A 27 15.57 -7.45 -21.19
C GLN A 27 14.79 -7.22 -19.89
N GLN A 28 14.98 -6.06 -19.25
CA GLN A 28 14.20 -5.67 -18.06
C GLN A 28 12.70 -5.56 -18.36
N LEU A 29 12.33 -5.02 -19.53
CA LEU A 29 10.94 -4.94 -19.96
C LEU A 29 10.34 -6.32 -20.28
N ALA A 30 11.13 -7.25 -20.82
CA ALA A 30 10.69 -8.61 -21.09
C ALA A 30 10.37 -9.38 -19.79
N GLU A 31 11.11 -9.13 -18.70
CA GLU A 31 10.82 -9.68 -17.37
C GLU A 31 9.52 -9.13 -16.77
N LEU A 32 9.12 -7.92 -17.15
CA LEU A 32 7.89 -7.26 -16.69
C LEU A 32 6.67 -7.54 -17.59
N ARG A 33 6.87 -8.00 -18.84
CA ARG A 33 5.77 -8.35 -19.77
C ARG A 33 4.76 -9.34 -19.20
N PRO A 34 5.12 -10.39 -18.45
CA PRO A 34 4.15 -11.31 -17.87
C PRO A 34 3.10 -10.59 -17.01
N LEU A 35 3.49 -9.51 -16.31
CA LEU A 35 2.57 -8.70 -15.49
C LEU A 35 1.56 -7.88 -16.31
N SER A 36 1.78 -7.74 -17.62
CA SER A 36 0.83 -7.09 -18.55
C SER A 36 -0.21 -8.06 -19.12
N GLU A 37 -0.02 -9.36 -18.93
CA GLU A 37 -0.94 -10.41 -19.36
C GLU A 37 -1.75 -10.94 -18.18
N LEU A 38 -3.02 -11.29 -18.41
CA LEU A 38 -3.92 -11.78 -17.36
C LEU A 38 -3.33 -12.96 -16.58
N THR A 39 -2.62 -13.86 -17.26
CA THR A 39 -1.97 -15.02 -16.64
C THR A 39 -0.93 -14.58 -15.61
N GLY A 40 -0.08 -13.61 -15.92
CA GLY A 40 0.90 -13.14 -14.94
C GLY A 40 0.29 -12.33 -13.80
N VAL A 41 -0.81 -11.62 -14.03
CA VAL A 41 -1.59 -11.01 -12.95
C VAL A 41 -2.19 -12.09 -12.03
N LEU A 42 -2.74 -13.16 -12.59
CA LEU A 42 -3.30 -14.28 -11.80
C LEU A 42 -2.22 -15.05 -11.04
N ASP A 43 -1.05 -15.26 -11.65
CA ASP A 43 0.09 -15.87 -10.97
C ASP A 43 0.60 -15.00 -9.81
N LEU A 44 0.63 -13.68 -10.00
CA LEU A 44 0.95 -12.72 -8.93
C LEU A 44 -0.06 -12.78 -7.78
N VAL A 45 -1.36 -12.78 -8.10
CA VAL A 45 -2.41 -12.91 -7.08
C VAL A 45 -2.30 -14.24 -6.35
N ARG A 46 -2.06 -15.35 -7.06
CA ARG A 46 -1.82 -16.66 -6.44
C ARG A 46 -0.64 -16.59 -5.48
N HIS A 47 0.49 -16.03 -5.91
CA HIS A 47 1.68 -15.92 -5.06
C HIS A 47 1.42 -15.05 -3.82
N MET A 48 0.66 -13.97 -3.96
CA MET A 48 0.27 -13.13 -2.83
C MET A 48 -0.62 -13.87 -1.82
N LEU A 49 -1.50 -14.76 -2.28
CA LEU A 49 -2.34 -15.58 -1.41
C LEU A 49 -1.55 -16.71 -0.74
N GLU A 50 -0.56 -17.29 -1.43
CA GLU A 50 0.29 -18.37 -0.91
C GLU A 50 1.38 -17.85 0.03
N HIS A 51 1.93 -16.68 -0.26
CA HIS A 51 3.04 -16.06 0.47
C HIS A 51 2.72 -14.59 0.87
N PRO A 52 1.66 -14.36 1.68
CA PRO A 52 1.21 -13.01 2.02
C PRO A 52 2.26 -12.15 2.71
N ARG A 53 3.17 -12.78 3.47
CA ARG A 53 4.23 -12.09 4.21
C ARG A 53 5.27 -11.39 3.31
N ASP A 54 5.34 -11.78 2.05
CA ASP A 54 6.28 -11.18 1.08
C ASP A 54 5.76 -9.83 0.55
N TYR A 55 4.45 -9.58 0.72
CA TYR A 55 3.76 -8.41 0.19
C TYR A 55 3.28 -7.45 1.28
N PHE A 56 2.99 -7.96 2.48
CA PHE A 56 2.60 -7.13 3.62
C PHE A 56 3.07 -7.67 4.95
N ARG A 57 3.24 -6.77 5.90
CA ARG A 57 3.57 -7.09 7.30
C ARG A 57 2.50 -6.52 8.21
N VAL A 58 2.12 -7.30 9.22
CA VAL A 58 1.20 -6.87 10.28
C VAL A 58 1.99 -6.77 11.58
N GLU A 59 1.89 -5.63 12.25
CA GLU A 59 2.53 -5.37 13.54
C GLU A 59 1.48 -4.92 14.56
N ALA A 60 1.51 -5.49 15.77
CA ALA A 60 0.61 -5.07 16.83
C ALA A 60 1.18 -3.84 17.54
N PHE A 61 0.37 -2.80 17.69
CA PHE A 61 0.71 -1.57 18.39
C PHE A 61 -0.27 -1.28 19.51
N THR A 62 0.21 -0.58 20.54
CA THR A 62 -0.62 -0.08 21.63
C THR A 62 -0.33 1.40 21.81
N LEU A 63 -1.37 2.21 21.68
CA LEU A 63 -1.34 3.63 22.02
C LEU A 63 -1.92 3.81 23.41
N TYR A 64 -1.25 4.60 24.24
CA TYR A 64 -1.79 5.04 25.53
C TYR A 64 -2.34 6.44 25.34
N LEU A 65 -3.63 6.63 25.63
CA LEU A 65 -4.33 7.89 25.44
C LEU A 65 -4.90 8.37 26.76
N ASN A 66 -4.85 9.67 27.03
CA ASN A 66 -5.61 10.22 28.16
C ASN A 66 -7.12 10.27 27.82
N ARG A 67 -7.95 10.68 28.80
CA ARG A 67 -9.41 10.83 28.62
C ARG A 67 -9.83 11.81 27.51
N MET A 68 -8.93 12.70 27.09
CA MET A 68 -9.16 13.65 25.99
C MET A 68 -8.71 13.09 24.62
N GLY A 69 -8.21 11.86 24.55
CA GLY A 69 -7.72 11.24 23.33
C GLY A 69 -6.31 11.67 22.91
N ILE A 70 -5.56 12.34 23.80
CA ILE A 70 -4.18 12.76 23.53
C ILE A 70 -3.24 11.61 23.84
N LYS A 71 -2.31 11.33 22.92
CA LYS A 71 -1.26 10.32 23.11
C LYS A 71 -0.38 10.65 24.31
N LEU A 72 -0.15 9.63 25.13
CA LEU A 72 0.78 9.62 26.25
C LEU A 72 2.01 8.80 25.84
N ASP A 73 3.20 9.31 26.14
CA ASP A 73 4.46 8.61 25.86
C ASP A 73 4.85 7.62 26.96
N ASN A 74 4.22 7.74 28.15
CA ASN A 74 4.43 6.82 29.27
C ASN A 74 3.10 6.11 29.64
N PRO A 75 3.05 4.77 29.63
CA PRO A 75 1.87 4.00 30.03
C PRO A 75 1.53 4.08 31.53
N ASP A 76 2.47 4.47 32.39
CA ASP A 76 2.28 4.50 33.85
C ASP A 76 1.52 5.73 34.36
N ASP A 77 1.02 6.58 33.46
CA ASP A 77 0.21 7.73 33.83
C ASP A 77 -1.17 7.25 34.34
N ALA A 78 -1.62 7.78 35.48
CA ALA A 78 -2.76 7.24 36.23
C ALA A 78 -4.11 7.29 35.48
N GLU A 79 -4.17 8.03 34.37
CA GLU A 79 -5.36 8.15 33.52
C GLU A 79 -5.15 7.66 32.08
N ALA A 80 -4.18 6.76 31.85
CA ALA A 80 -3.93 6.17 30.55
C ALA A 80 -4.96 5.09 30.16
N ASN A 81 -5.61 5.27 29.01
CA ASN A 81 -6.41 4.25 28.33
C ASN A 81 -5.55 3.59 27.24
N ALA A 82 -5.42 2.26 27.28
CA ALA A 82 -4.72 1.50 26.24
C ALA A 82 -5.64 1.23 25.05
N LEU A 83 -5.21 1.64 23.86
CA LEU A 83 -5.84 1.33 22.58
C LEU A 83 -4.92 0.41 21.78
N GLY A 84 -5.31 -0.86 21.68
CA GLY A 84 -4.64 -1.84 20.84
C GLY A 84 -5.15 -1.77 19.39
N PHE A 85 -4.23 -1.79 18.43
CA PHE A 85 -4.53 -1.87 17.00
C PHE A 85 -3.42 -2.62 16.26
N GLU A 86 -3.70 -3.03 15.04
CA GLU A 86 -2.72 -3.64 14.16
C GLU A 86 -2.33 -2.63 13.07
N GLU A 87 -1.05 -2.47 12.78
CA GLU A 87 -0.57 -1.72 11.62
C GLU A 87 -0.26 -2.70 10.49
N VAL A 88 -0.89 -2.50 9.33
CA VAL A 88 -0.61 -3.21 8.10
C VAL A 88 0.29 -2.33 7.24
N ILE A 89 1.47 -2.84 6.93
CA ILE A 89 2.47 -2.19 6.07
C ILE A 89 2.45 -2.89 4.71
N LEU A 90 2.07 -2.15 3.67
CA LEU A 90 1.93 -2.64 2.30
C LEU A 90 3.05 -2.08 1.41
N GLY A 91 3.68 -2.92 0.61
CA GLY A 91 4.69 -2.49 -0.38
C GLY A 91 6.11 -2.37 0.20
N GLN A 92 7.11 -2.51 -0.69
CA GLN A 92 8.53 -2.56 -0.31
C GLN A 92 9.29 -1.24 -0.57
N THR A 93 8.97 -0.51 -1.65
CA THR A 93 9.69 0.71 -2.05
C THR A 93 9.10 1.97 -1.41
N GLU A 94 7.77 2.07 -1.33
CA GLU A 94 7.04 3.13 -0.62
C GLU A 94 5.97 2.47 0.27
N PRO A 95 6.26 2.22 1.55
CA PRO A 95 5.36 1.49 2.41
C PRO A 95 4.11 2.31 2.74
N ILE A 96 2.94 1.81 2.33
CA ILE A 96 1.65 2.36 2.76
C ILE A 96 1.30 1.73 4.10
N ARG A 97 1.15 2.57 5.13
CA ARG A 97 0.79 2.15 6.48
C ARG A 97 -0.70 2.36 6.73
N ARG A 98 -1.38 1.34 7.23
CA ARG A 98 -2.80 1.40 7.60
C ARG A 98 -3.01 0.83 9.00
N ALA A 99 -3.67 1.58 9.86
CA ALA A 99 -4.12 1.06 11.14
C ALA A 99 -5.44 0.29 10.96
N VAL A 100 -5.50 -0.91 11.51
CA VAL A 100 -6.66 -1.80 11.54
C VAL A 100 -7.11 -1.96 12.98
N LEU A 101 -8.35 -1.56 13.24
CA LEU A 101 -8.99 -1.70 14.54
C LEU A 101 -10.11 -2.73 14.41
N PRO A 102 -10.13 -3.80 15.22
CA PRO A 102 -11.25 -4.71 15.24
C PRO A 102 -12.46 -3.98 15.83
N VAL A 103 -13.38 -3.55 14.97
CA VAL A 103 -14.64 -2.93 15.37
C VAL A 103 -15.78 -3.93 15.18
N HIS A 104 -16.57 -4.15 16.23
CA HIS A 104 -17.80 -4.91 16.11
C HIS A 104 -18.91 -3.99 15.58
N ILE A 105 -19.12 -4.02 14.26
CA ILE A 105 -20.20 -3.26 13.62
C ILE A 105 -21.43 -4.18 13.52
N PRO A 106 -22.53 -3.92 14.27
CA PRO A 106 -23.75 -4.69 14.10
C PRO A 106 -24.31 -4.47 12.69
N ARG A 107 -24.93 -5.53 12.12
CA ARG A 107 -25.43 -5.50 10.73
C ARG A 107 -26.38 -4.34 10.45
N THR A 108 -27.19 -3.94 11.43
CA THR A 108 -28.12 -2.81 11.33
C THR A 108 -27.40 -1.47 11.16
N ALA A 109 -26.35 -1.22 11.94
CA ALA A 109 -25.52 -0.01 11.80
C ALA A 109 -24.80 0.03 10.45
N ARG A 110 -24.43 -1.13 9.90
CA ARG A 110 -23.85 -1.22 8.56
C ARG A 110 -24.86 -0.83 7.48
N GLN A 111 -26.10 -1.30 7.58
CA GLN A 111 -27.18 -0.93 6.66
C GLN A 111 -27.50 0.56 6.74
N GLU A 112 -27.59 1.12 7.95
CA GLU A 112 -27.79 2.56 8.17
C GLU A 112 -26.66 3.40 7.54
N LEU A 113 -25.40 2.95 7.66
CA LEU A 113 -24.25 3.60 7.02
C LEU A 113 -24.28 3.47 5.49
N GLU A 114 -24.66 2.31 4.95
CA GLU A 114 -24.80 2.09 3.50
C GLU A 114 -25.94 2.95 2.92
N GLU A 115 -27.03 3.12 3.65
CA GLU A 115 -28.15 3.99 3.24
C GLU A 115 -27.79 5.48 3.32
N GLN A 116 -27.04 5.90 4.36
CA GLN A 116 -26.67 7.30 4.54
C GLN A 116 -25.49 7.74 3.66
N PHE A 117 -24.53 6.86 3.41
CA PHE A 117 -23.26 7.21 2.77
C PHE A 117 -22.95 6.35 1.54
N GLY A 118 -23.87 5.52 1.05
CA GLY A 118 -23.62 4.59 -0.07
C GLY A 118 -23.10 5.29 -1.33
N GLU A 119 -23.59 6.49 -1.65
CA GLU A 119 -23.12 7.26 -2.81
C GLU A 119 -21.77 7.96 -2.54
N GLU A 120 -21.53 8.47 -1.33
CA GLU A 120 -20.25 9.08 -0.95
C GLU A 120 -19.12 8.06 -0.79
N LEU A 121 -19.42 6.87 -0.25
CA LEU A 121 -18.48 5.77 -0.13
C LEU A 121 -18.15 5.15 -1.49
N ALA A 122 -19.10 5.11 -2.44
CA ALA A 122 -18.80 4.74 -3.82
C ALA A 122 -17.87 5.76 -4.49
N GLY A 123 -17.97 7.05 -4.15
CA GLY A 123 -17.05 8.10 -4.58
C GLY A 123 -15.67 8.02 -3.90
N ALA A 124 -15.62 7.71 -2.60
CA ALA A 124 -14.38 7.63 -1.81
C ALA A 124 -13.61 6.31 -2.02
N LEU A 125 -14.30 5.22 -2.36
CA LEU A 125 -13.70 3.95 -2.78
C LEU A 125 -13.33 3.92 -4.26
N ASN A 126 -13.62 4.98 -5.02
CA ASN A 126 -13.02 5.25 -6.33
C ASN A 126 -11.56 5.74 -6.17
N ILE A 127 -10.82 5.11 -5.24
CA ILE A 127 -9.38 5.01 -5.36
C ILE A 127 -9.17 4.16 -6.60
N SER A 128 -8.92 4.81 -7.75
CA SER A 128 -8.53 4.16 -8.98
C SER A 128 -7.62 2.97 -8.68
N PRO A 129 -8.00 1.72 -9.02
CA PRO A 129 -7.07 0.60 -8.91
C PRO A 129 -5.92 0.74 -9.94
N PHE A 130 -6.04 1.66 -10.89
CA PHE A 130 -5.01 2.03 -11.86
C PHE A 130 -5.13 3.52 -12.19
N GLY A 131 -4.28 4.34 -11.58
CA GLY A 131 -4.02 5.71 -12.04
C GLY A 131 -2.82 5.67 -12.99
N ILE A 132 -3.09 5.77 -14.29
CA ILE A 132 -2.16 6.36 -15.26
C ILE A 132 -2.22 7.87 -15.09
#